data_AF-A0A1W9YXM2-F1
#
_entry.id   AF-A0A1W9YXM2-F1
#
_cell.length_a   1.000
_cell.length_b   1.000
_cell.length_c   1.000
_cell.angle_alpha   90.00
_cell.angle_beta   90.00
_cell.angle_gamma   90.00
#
_symmetry.space_group_name_H-M   'P 1'
#
loop_
_entity.id
_entity.type
_entity.pdbx_description
1 polymer ?
#
loop_
_entity_poly.entity_id
_entity_poly.type
_entity_poly.pdbx_seq_one_letter_code
_entity_poly.pdbx_strand_id
1 'polypeptide(L)'
;MTVVLVDPRRPSLVPVEAVALLAGQVQYTEEMPIKVPWSLPSARPVFSDGSEPAPVLLSSDPEHPEVKARLAAGATLIAAPSPQVGERLVDAVAIMDRLRTDGPWESEQTHDSLRRYLLEETYELFDAMRSGDAEELRTELGDVLLQVLFHARIAQDAPEHPFDIDDVADALVRKLGNRAAGVLAGESVSLAEQLAQWEERKLAEKVRDSCMDDVPTGQPALALTQKVLERAAGAGLPDELIPDTLREVRIGPDTDAENLLRTATLAFMDTVRAAEQAVRAARGSDTIGSTPPQPIGADEWRAHWPA
;
A
#
# COMPACT_ATOMS: atom_id res chain seq x y z
N MET A 1 -9.46 44.64 5.99
CA MET A 1 -9.40 43.58 7.01
C MET A 1 -9.17 42.27 6.28
N THR A 2 -8.29 41.43 6.80
CA THR A 2 -7.96 40.12 6.23
C THR A 2 -8.15 39.05 7.29
N VAL A 3 -8.71 37.91 6.89
CA VAL A 3 -8.71 36.69 7.69
C VAL A 3 -7.71 35.73 7.06
N VAL A 4 -6.74 35.30 7.86
CA VAL A 4 -5.78 34.25 7.52
C VAL A 4 -6.23 32.99 8.23
N LEU A 5 -6.69 32.01 7.46
CA LEU A 5 -7.03 30.67 7.97
C LEU A 5 -5.86 29.73 7.73
N VAL A 6 -5.29 29.18 8.80
CA VAL A 6 -4.25 28.15 8.73
C VAL A 6 -4.85 26.75 8.92
N ASP A 7 -4.13 25.73 8.46
CA ASP A 7 -4.52 24.34 8.70
C ASP A 7 -4.43 24.05 10.22
N PRO A 8 -5.50 23.62 10.90
CA PRO A 8 -5.46 23.28 12.33
C PRO A 8 -4.47 22.15 12.66
N ARG A 9 -4.15 21.28 11.69
CA ARG A 9 -3.13 20.22 11.84
C ARG A 9 -1.71 20.77 11.73
N ARG A 10 -1.53 21.85 10.97
CA ARG A 10 -0.24 22.48 10.68
C ARG A 10 -0.33 24.00 10.83
N PRO A 11 -0.65 24.52 12.03
CA PRO A 11 -0.98 25.94 12.23
C PRO A 11 0.23 26.88 12.09
N SER A 12 1.45 26.32 12.00
CA SER A 12 2.67 27.05 11.67
C SER A 12 2.91 27.19 10.15
N LEU A 13 2.18 26.45 9.31
CA LEU A 13 2.25 26.59 7.86
C LEU A 13 1.27 27.69 7.43
N VAL A 14 1.84 28.84 7.09
CA VAL A 14 1.08 30.01 6.65
C VAL A 14 1.09 30.11 5.12
N PRO A 15 -0.03 30.46 4.48
CA PRO A 15 -0.04 30.76 3.04
C PRO A 15 0.98 31.84 2.69
N VAL A 16 1.69 31.68 1.58
CA VAL A 16 2.76 32.62 1.19
C VAL A 16 2.23 34.05 1.00
N GLU A 17 0.98 34.16 0.56
CA GLU A 17 0.25 35.41 0.37
C GLU A 17 -0.01 36.15 1.70
N ALA A 18 -0.02 35.43 2.82
CA ALA A 18 -0.23 36.00 4.15
C ALA A 18 1.06 36.51 4.81
N VAL A 19 2.25 36.10 4.34
CA VAL A 19 3.53 36.34 5.05
C VAL A 19 3.78 37.83 5.32
N ALA A 20 3.58 38.70 4.32
CA ALA A 20 3.78 40.13 4.49
C ALA A 20 2.78 40.77 5.46
N LEU A 21 1.56 40.22 5.54
CA LEU A 21 0.49 40.71 6.42
C LEU A 21 0.75 40.33 7.88
N LEU A 22 1.31 39.14 8.11
CA LEU A 22 1.60 38.61 9.44
C LEU A 22 2.74 39.35 10.17
N ALA A 23 3.55 40.13 9.45
CA ALA A 23 4.54 41.03 10.04
C ALA A 23 3.93 42.29 10.67
N GLY A 24 2.66 42.59 10.37
CA GLY A 24 1.92 43.74 10.90
C GLY A 24 1.16 43.44 12.20
N GLN A 25 0.13 44.23 12.46
CA GLN A 25 -0.78 44.01 13.58
C GLN A 25 -1.69 42.82 13.31
N VAL A 26 -1.63 41.81 14.17
CA VAL A 26 -2.38 40.55 14.02
C VAL A 26 -3.20 40.31 15.28
N GLN A 27 -4.47 39.96 15.11
CA GLN A 27 -5.27 39.32 16.15
C GLN A 27 -5.32 37.82 15.93
N TYR A 28 -5.29 37.03 16.99
CA TYR A 28 -5.42 35.58 16.90
C TYR A 28 -6.49 35.03 17.84
N THR A 29 -7.15 33.97 17.41
CA THR A 29 -8.17 33.24 18.17
C THR A 29 -7.54 32.20 19.11
N GLU A 30 -8.28 31.80 20.15
CA GLU A 30 -7.79 31.05 21.31
C GLU A 30 -7.32 29.63 21.01
N GLU A 31 -7.76 29.02 19.92
CA GLU A 31 -7.37 27.67 19.51
C GLU A 31 -5.95 27.62 18.93
N MET A 32 -5.38 28.78 18.59
CA MET A 32 -4.05 28.86 18.02
C MET A 32 -2.98 28.40 19.03
N PRO A 33 -2.09 27.44 18.67
CA PRO A 33 -1.02 27.02 19.57
C PRO A 33 -0.08 28.17 19.88
N ILE A 34 0.21 28.40 21.17
CA ILE A 34 0.95 29.56 21.70
C ILE A 34 2.25 29.89 20.92
N LYS A 35 2.95 28.87 20.41
CA LYS A 35 4.19 29.06 19.63
C LYS A 35 3.98 29.90 18.36
N VAL A 36 2.81 29.81 17.72
CA VAL A 36 2.51 30.54 16.48
C VAL A 36 2.40 32.04 16.73
N PRO A 37 1.47 32.55 17.56
CA PRO A 37 1.36 33.99 17.80
C PRO A 37 2.62 34.57 18.46
N TRP A 38 3.35 33.82 19.29
CA TRP A 38 4.61 34.31 19.88
C TRP A 38 5.74 34.52 18.86
N SER A 39 5.65 33.90 17.68
CA SER A 39 6.59 34.13 16.59
C SER A 39 6.29 35.39 15.78
N LEU A 40 5.13 36.03 16.01
CA LEU A 40 4.67 37.19 15.27
C LEU A 40 4.94 38.47 16.08
N PRO A 41 5.51 39.52 15.45
CA PRO A 41 6.05 40.69 16.16
C PRO A 41 4.98 41.56 16.84
N SER A 42 3.72 41.47 16.42
CA SER A 42 2.63 42.31 16.94
C SER A 42 1.30 41.54 17.04
N ALA A 43 1.38 40.25 17.36
CA ALA A 43 0.20 39.41 17.58
C ALA A 43 -0.40 39.63 18.99
N ARG A 44 -1.73 39.71 19.06
CA ARG A 44 -2.49 39.80 20.31
C ARG A 44 -3.77 38.95 20.25
N PRO A 45 -4.27 38.42 21.37
CA PRO A 45 -5.49 37.62 21.36
C PRO A 45 -6.72 38.47 21.00
N VAL A 46 -7.73 37.87 20.40
CA VAL A 46 -9.02 38.55 20.07
C VAL A 46 -9.71 39.10 21.33
N PHE A 47 -9.60 38.41 22.47
CA PHE A 47 -10.22 38.82 23.74
C PHE A 47 -9.48 39.95 24.50
N SER A 48 -8.51 40.65 23.88
CA SER A 48 -7.86 41.78 24.55
C SER A 48 -8.82 42.99 24.63
N ASP A 49 -9.48 43.13 25.78
CA ASP A 49 -10.50 44.16 26.07
C ASP A 49 -10.09 45.58 25.63
N GLY A 50 -10.98 46.25 24.89
CA GLY A 50 -10.90 47.68 24.57
C GLY A 50 -9.97 48.09 23.43
N SER A 51 -9.36 47.14 22.72
CA SER A 51 -8.48 47.42 21.57
C SER A 51 -9.21 47.30 20.23
N GLU A 52 -8.95 48.25 19.31
CA GLU A 52 -9.52 48.21 17.96
C GLU A 52 -9.16 46.90 17.23
N PRO A 53 -10.05 46.37 16.37
CA PRO A 53 -9.74 45.18 15.58
C PRO A 53 -8.46 45.37 14.75
N ALA A 54 -7.52 44.43 14.87
CA ALA A 54 -6.31 44.42 14.05
C ALA A 54 -6.65 44.19 12.56
N PRO A 55 -5.88 44.73 11.61
CA PRO A 55 -6.11 44.56 10.17
C PRO A 55 -6.11 43.09 9.73
N VAL A 56 -5.45 42.21 10.47
CA VAL A 56 -5.35 40.77 10.19
C VAL A 56 -5.91 39.98 11.37
N LEU A 57 -6.78 39.01 11.08
CA LEU A 57 -7.18 37.94 12.00
C LEU A 57 -6.48 36.65 11.57
N LEU A 58 -5.81 35.97 12.48
CA LEU A 58 -5.22 34.65 12.29
C LEU A 58 -6.03 33.63 13.09
N SER A 59 -6.51 32.58 12.43
CA SER A 59 -7.28 31.51 13.07
C SER A 59 -7.05 30.19 12.33
N SER A 60 -7.29 29.07 13.01
CA SER A 60 -7.38 27.75 12.41
C SER A 60 -8.80 27.18 12.41
N ASP A 61 -9.74 27.89 13.04
CA ASP A 61 -11.15 27.53 13.09
C ASP A 61 -11.98 28.40 12.12
N PRO A 62 -12.40 27.87 10.95
CA PRO A 62 -13.27 28.62 10.04
C PRO A 62 -14.63 28.97 10.66
N GLU A 63 -15.06 28.23 11.67
CA GLU A 63 -16.38 28.39 12.29
C GLU A 63 -16.38 29.39 13.46
N HIS A 64 -15.21 29.90 13.85
CA HIS A 64 -15.04 30.82 14.96
C HIS A 64 -15.89 32.10 14.77
N PRO A 65 -16.57 32.62 15.82
CA PRO A 65 -17.45 33.78 15.71
C PRO A 65 -16.80 35.02 15.09
N GLU A 66 -15.55 35.32 15.48
CA GLU A 66 -14.80 36.48 14.95
C GLU A 66 -14.41 36.29 13.48
N VAL A 67 -14.11 35.05 13.04
CA VAL A 67 -13.83 34.72 11.64
C VAL A 67 -15.09 34.98 10.81
N LYS A 68 -16.23 34.42 11.22
CA LYS A 68 -17.52 34.63 10.56
C LYS A 68 -17.91 36.10 10.52
N ALA A 69 -17.74 36.83 11.62
CA ALA A 69 -18.06 38.25 11.70
C ALA A 69 -17.23 39.09 10.71
N ARG A 70 -15.91 38.87 10.63
CA ARG A 70 -15.05 39.60 9.69
C ARG A 70 -15.32 39.25 8.24
N LEU A 71 -15.54 37.98 7.92
CA LEU A 71 -15.89 37.55 6.57
C LEU A 71 -17.25 38.13 6.14
N ALA A 72 -18.25 38.12 7.03
CA ALA A 72 -19.54 38.76 6.78
C ALA A 72 -19.42 40.28 6.59
N ALA A 73 -18.45 40.93 7.24
CA ALA A 73 -18.12 42.34 7.04
C ALA A 73 -17.26 42.62 5.79
N GLY A 74 -16.97 41.60 4.96
CA GLY A 74 -16.25 41.75 3.69
C GLY A 74 -14.72 41.65 3.80
N ALA A 75 -14.18 41.06 4.87
CA ALA A 75 -12.75 40.81 4.96
C ALA A 75 -12.26 39.84 3.86
N THR A 76 -11.06 40.08 3.34
CA THR A 76 -10.41 39.17 2.38
C THR A 76 -9.99 37.89 3.09
N LEU A 77 -10.30 36.73 2.53
CA LEU A 77 -9.86 35.43 3.04
C LEU A 77 -8.57 35.00 2.35
N ILE A 78 -7.56 34.65 3.15
CA ILE A 78 -6.37 33.92 2.72
C ILE A 78 -6.35 32.61 3.52
N ALA A 79 -6.58 31.48 2.88
CA ALA A 79 -6.67 30.19 3.55
C ALA A 79 -5.55 29.25 3.09
N ALA A 80 -5.05 28.44 4.02
CA ALA A 80 -4.29 27.25 3.67
C ALA A 80 -5.13 26.35 2.74
N PRO A 81 -4.50 25.57 1.85
CA PRO A 81 -5.20 24.57 1.06
C PRO A 81 -6.03 23.66 1.96
N SER A 82 -7.20 23.22 1.46
CA SER A 82 -7.99 22.23 2.19
C SER A 82 -7.17 20.96 2.48
N PRO A 83 -7.46 20.25 3.58
CA PRO A 83 -6.80 18.98 3.88
C PRO A 83 -6.82 18.04 2.67
N GLN A 84 -5.67 17.47 2.33
CA GLN A 84 -5.56 16.50 1.25
C GLN A 84 -6.22 15.19 1.65
N VAL A 85 -6.84 14.53 0.67
CA VAL A 85 -7.36 13.17 0.86
C VAL A 85 -6.19 12.26 1.18
N GLY A 86 -6.31 11.48 2.28
CA GLY A 86 -5.27 10.58 2.75
C GLY A 86 -4.41 11.11 3.90
N GLU A 87 -4.53 12.38 4.31
CA GLU A 87 -3.71 12.93 5.40
C GLU A 87 -3.85 12.21 6.75
N ARG A 88 -4.98 11.51 6.98
CA ARG A 88 -5.19 10.68 8.18
C ARG A 88 -4.28 9.45 8.22
N LEU A 89 -3.75 9.01 7.08
CA LEU A 89 -2.73 7.96 7.04
C LEU A 89 -1.46 8.41 7.75
N VAL A 90 -1.06 9.69 7.58
CA VAL A 90 0.12 10.26 8.26
C VAL A 90 -0.06 10.24 9.78
N ASP A 91 -1.29 10.49 10.28
CA ASP A 91 -1.57 10.35 11.71
C ASP A 91 -1.42 8.91 12.18
N ALA A 92 -1.94 7.96 11.40
CA ALA A 92 -1.85 6.54 11.71
C ALA A 92 -0.39 6.06 11.76
N VAL A 93 0.46 6.54 10.85
CA VAL A 93 1.91 6.30 10.86
C VAL A 93 2.55 6.83 12.15
N ALA A 94 2.26 8.07 12.53
CA ALA A 94 2.80 8.66 13.75
C ALA A 94 2.31 7.95 15.03
N ILE A 95 1.04 7.52 15.05
CA ILE A 95 0.49 6.72 16.15
C ILE A 95 1.20 5.36 16.21
N MET A 96 1.36 4.67 15.08
CA MET A 96 2.05 3.38 15.01
C MET A 96 3.50 3.49 15.49
N ASP A 97 4.24 4.52 15.08
CA ASP A 97 5.61 4.75 15.55
C ASP A 97 5.67 4.90 17.08
N ARG A 98 4.73 5.67 17.64
CA ARG A 98 4.62 5.82 19.09
C ARG A 98 4.25 4.51 19.78
N LEU A 99 3.28 3.76 19.24
CA LEU A 99 2.91 2.46 19.78
C LEU A 99 4.09 1.49 19.74
N ARG A 100 4.83 1.41 18.63
CA ARG A 100 6.03 0.59 18.52
C ARG A 100 7.10 0.97 19.54
N THR A 101 7.27 2.26 19.80
CA THR A 101 8.32 2.79 20.67
C THR A 101 7.98 2.65 22.17
N ASP A 102 6.74 2.98 22.54
CA ASP A 102 6.32 3.10 23.94
C ASP A 102 5.44 1.92 24.41
N GLY A 103 4.83 1.18 23.47
CA GLY A 103 3.83 0.17 23.72
C GLY A 103 4.44 -1.19 24.11
N PRO A 104 3.94 -1.84 25.18
CA PRO A 104 4.54 -3.08 25.68
C PRO A 104 4.28 -4.28 24.76
N TRP A 105 3.15 -4.30 24.05
CA TRP A 105 2.81 -5.40 23.15
C TRP A 105 3.38 -5.14 21.74
N GLU A 106 3.27 -3.91 21.27
CA GLU A 106 3.66 -3.48 19.93
C GLU A 106 5.17 -3.53 19.72
N SER A 107 5.96 -3.21 20.76
CA SER A 107 7.43 -3.31 20.74
C SER A 107 7.93 -4.76 20.64
N GLU A 108 7.16 -5.73 21.12
CA GLU A 108 7.52 -7.16 21.07
C GLU A 108 7.09 -7.85 19.76
N GLN A 109 6.28 -7.20 18.92
CA GLN A 109 5.81 -7.82 17.69
C GLN A 109 6.92 -8.01 16.66
N THR A 110 6.79 -9.08 15.90
CA THR A 110 7.65 -9.45 14.78
C THR A 110 6.78 -9.74 13.55
N HIS A 111 7.38 -9.77 12.36
CA HIS A 111 6.64 -10.19 11.16
C HIS A 111 5.99 -11.56 11.34
N ASP A 112 6.66 -12.48 12.03
CA ASP A 112 6.17 -13.83 12.27
C ASP A 112 5.00 -13.89 13.26
N SER A 113 5.07 -13.15 14.37
CA SER A 113 3.99 -13.14 15.37
C SER A 113 2.71 -12.53 14.82
N LEU A 114 2.81 -11.63 13.83
CA LEU A 114 1.68 -10.96 13.21
C LEU A 114 1.01 -11.74 12.07
N ARG A 115 1.64 -12.78 11.52
CA ARG A 115 1.10 -13.56 10.38
C ARG A 115 -0.31 -14.09 10.62
N ARG A 116 -0.60 -14.53 11.85
CA ARG A 116 -1.91 -15.05 12.24
C ARG A 116 -2.98 -13.95 12.12
N TYR A 117 -2.72 -12.79 12.70
CA TYR A 117 -3.67 -11.67 12.68
C TYR A 117 -3.91 -11.19 11.24
N LEU A 118 -2.87 -11.02 10.44
CA LEU A 118 -3.03 -10.66 9.02
C LEU A 118 -3.95 -11.63 8.25
N LEU A 119 -3.88 -12.93 8.54
CA LEU A 119 -4.77 -13.90 7.93
C LEU A 119 -6.21 -13.78 8.44
N GLU A 120 -6.39 -13.60 9.75
CA GLU A 120 -7.69 -13.36 10.39
C GLU A 120 -8.36 -12.12 9.77
N GLU A 121 -7.70 -10.95 9.77
CA GLU A 121 -8.23 -9.70 9.19
C GLU A 121 -8.57 -9.83 7.70
N THR A 122 -7.83 -10.65 6.95
CA THR A 122 -8.13 -10.89 5.53
C THR A 122 -9.45 -11.65 5.36
N TYR A 123 -9.75 -12.61 6.23
CA TYR A 123 -11.01 -13.35 6.17
C TYR A 123 -12.18 -12.53 6.73
N GLU A 124 -11.96 -11.74 7.78
CA GLU A 124 -12.97 -10.81 8.29
C GLU A 124 -13.34 -9.78 7.21
N LEU A 125 -12.35 -9.26 6.48
CA LEU A 125 -12.59 -8.41 5.30
C LEU A 125 -13.42 -9.13 4.21
N PHE A 126 -13.20 -10.42 3.96
CA PHE A 126 -14.02 -11.17 3.00
C PHE A 126 -15.47 -11.33 3.48
N ASP A 127 -15.68 -11.56 4.77
CA ASP A 127 -17.01 -11.65 5.35
C ASP A 127 -17.74 -10.29 5.28
N ALA A 128 -17.05 -9.18 5.55
CA ALA A 128 -17.58 -7.83 5.40
C ALA A 128 -17.95 -7.49 3.94
N MET A 129 -17.12 -7.89 2.96
CA MET A 129 -17.46 -7.74 1.54
C MET A 129 -18.72 -8.52 1.16
N ARG A 130 -18.91 -9.69 1.77
CA ARG A 130 -20.08 -10.55 1.53
C ARG A 130 -21.34 -10.01 2.22
N SER A 131 -21.21 -9.41 3.40
CA SER A 131 -22.34 -8.83 4.15
C SER A 131 -22.92 -7.61 3.44
N GLY A 132 -22.06 -6.86 2.73
CA GLY A 132 -22.43 -5.60 2.08
C GLY A 132 -22.60 -4.43 3.05
N ASP A 133 -22.19 -4.60 4.32
CA ASP A 133 -22.17 -3.55 5.31
C ASP A 133 -20.94 -2.65 5.09
N ALA A 134 -21.19 -1.39 4.74
CA ALA A 134 -20.15 -0.42 4.45
C ALA A 134 -19.34 0.00 5.70
N GLU A 135 -19.94 -0.04 6.89
CA GLU A 135 -19.24 0.31 8.14
C GLU A 135 -18.34 -0.84 8.60
N GLU A 136 -18.81 -2.08 8.48
CA GLU A 136 -18.01 -3.28 8.71
C GLU A 136 -16.83 -3.31 7.72
N LEU A 137 -17.10 -3.15 6.41
CA LEU A 137 -16.06 -3.09 5.39
C LEU A 137 -15.01 -2.00 5.66
N ARG A 138 -15.43 -0.83 6.12
CA ARG A 138 -14.52 0.27 6.49
C ARG A 138 -13.65 -0.08 7.70
N THR A 139 -14.18 -0.85 8.64
CA THR A 139 -13.47 -1.31 9.84
C THR A 139 -12.39 -2.32 9.44
N GLU A 140 -12.78 -3.37 8.72
CA GLU A 140 -11.84 -4.43 8.28
C GLU A 140 -10.74 -3.92 7.35
N LEU A 141 -11.05 -2.97 6.46
CA LEU A 141 -10.03 -2.28 5.66
C LEU A 141 -9.04 -1.50 6.54
N GLY A 142 -9.50 -0.98 7.67
CA GLY A 142 -8.67 -0.35 8.69
C GLY A 142 -7.73 -1.33 9.37
N ASP A 143 -8.20 -2.54 9.69
CA ASP A 143 -7.39 -3.56 10.35
C ASP A 143 -6.35 -4.19 9.40
N VAL A 144 -6.70 -4.40 8.13
CA VAL A 144 -5.71 -4.74 7.10
C VAL A 144 -4.65 -3.63 6.93
N LEU A 145 -5.07 -2.35 6.95
CA LEU A 145 -4.13 -1.23 6.92
C LEU A 145 -3.24 -1.19 8.18
N LEU A 146 -3.79 -1.51 9.35
CA LEU A 146 -3.03 -1.62 10.61
C LEU A 146 -1.90 -2.65 10.48
N GLN A 147 -2.16 -3.79 9.85
CA GLN A 147 -1.12 -4.80 9.58
C GLN A 147 -0.02 -4.24 8.68
N VAL A 148 -0.36 -3.51 7.60
CA VAL A 148 0.63 -2.86 6.73
C VAL A 148 1.52 -1.90 7.52
N LEU A 149 0.91 -1.07 8.38
CA LEU A 149 1.65 -0.13 9.23
C LEU A 149 2.58 -0.83 10.22
N PHE A 150 2.13 -1.92 10.85
CA PHE A 150 2.97 -2.73 11.74
C PHE A 150 4.18 -3.31 11.01
N HIS A 151 3.95 -3.95 9.86
CA HIS A 151 5.03 -4.56 9.09
C HIS A 151 6.02 -3.51 8.59
N ALA A 152 5.56 -2.37 8.09
CA ALA A 152 6.44 -1.28 7.68
C ALA A 152 7.27 -0.74 8.85
N ARG A 153 6.65 -0.54 10.02
CA ARG A 153 7.35 0.00 11.19
C ARG A 153 8.34 -1.00 11.81
N ILE A 154 8.02 -2.30 11.80
CA ILE A 154 8.96 -3.37 12.21
C ILE A 154 10.16 -3.43 11.25
N ALA A 155 9.91 -3.30 9.94
CA ALA A 155 10.98 -3.31 8.94
C ALA A 155 11.95 -2.13 9.10
N GLN A 156 11.47 -0.99 9.61
CA GLN A 156 12.31 0.16 9.94
C GLN A 156 13.34 -0.15 11.03
N ASP A 157 13.07 -1.11 11.92
CA ASP A 157 14.01 -1.57 12.95
C ASP A 157 15.05 -2.57 12.41
N ALA A 158 14.94 -3.00 11.15
CA ALA A 158 15.80 -4.05 10.61
C ALA A 158 17.27 -3.59 10.52
N PRO A 159 18.24 -4.44 10.93
CA PRO A 159 19.66 -4.09 10.85
C PRO A 159 20.17 -4.07 9.40
N GLU A 160 19.53 -4.82 8.51
CA GLU A 160 19.87 -4.94 7.10
C GLU A 160 18.66 -4.58 6.25
N HIS A 161 18.87 -3.75 5.23
CA HIS A 161 17.83 -3.31 4.30
C HIS A 161 16.56 -2.77 4.97
N PRO A 162 16.66 -1.84 5.95
CA PRO A 162 15.49 -1.24 6.55
C PRO A 162 14.70 -0.46 5.51
N PHE A 163 13.39 -0.45 5.68
CA PHE A 163 12.45 0.36 4.91
C PHE A 163 11.31 0.81 5.82
N ASP A 164 10.61 1.87 5.43
CA ASP A 164 9.46 2.38 6.15
C ASP A 164 8.17 2.37 5.30
N ILE A 165 7.13 3.01 5.82
CA ILE A 165 5.83 3.09 5.14
C ILE A 165 5.88 3.91 3.85
N ASP A 166 6.77 4.91 3.77
CA ASP A 166 6.92 5.73 2.57
C ASP A 166 7.61 4.92 1.47
N ASP A 167 8.59 4.07 1.83
CA ASP A 167 9.18 3.11 0.88
C ASP A 167 8.13 2.11 0.33
N VAL A 168 7.23 1.62 1.19
CA VAL A 168 6.11 0.75 0.77
C VAL A 168 5.16 1.48 -0.18
N ALA A 169 4.80 2.72 0.13
CA ALA A 169 3.95 3.56 -0.70
C ALA A 169 4.62 3.87 -2.05
N ASP A 170 5.91 4.19 -2.05
CA ASP A 170 6.70 4.45 -3.26
C ASP A 170 6.79 3.21 -4.15
N ALA A 171 7.00 2.03 -3.57
CA ALA A 171 6.97 0.77 -4.30
C ALA A 171 5.61 0.54 -4.98
N LEU A 172 4.51 0.84 -4.27
CA LEU A 172 3.15 0.76 -4.82
C LEU A 172 2.94 1.78 -5.95
N VAL A 173 3.32 3.05 -5.74
CA VAL A 173 3.16 4.13 -6.73
C VAL A 173 3.93 3.81 -8.01
N ARG A 174 5.20 3.38 -7.90
CA ARG A 174 6.01 2.97 -9.06
C ARG A 174 5.37 1.82 -9.82
N LYS A 175 4.88 0.80 -9.09
CA LYS A 175 4.20 -0.36 -9.67
C LYS A 175 2.92 0.03 -10.41
N LEU A 176 2.09 0.89 -9.81
CA LEU A 176 0.87 1.38 -10.45
C LEU A 176 1.19 2.27 -11.66
N GLY A 177 2.19 3.16 -11.53
CA GLY A 177 2.70 4.00 -12.61
C GLY A 177 3.14 3.19 -13.82
N ASN A 178 3.93 2.13 -13.59
CA ASN A 178 4.42 1.25 -14.64
C ASN A 178 3.27 0.46 -15.29
N ARG A 179 2.39 -0.15 -14.49
CA ARG A 179 1.38 -1.08 -15.02
C ARG A 179 0.16 -0.39 -15.63
N ALA A 180 -0.14 0.83 -15.20
CA ALA A 180 -1.30 1.61 -15.66
C ALA A 180 -0.91 2.90 -16.41
N ALA A 181 0.30 2.99 -16.99
CA ALA A 181 0.76 4.24 -17.63
C ALA A 181 -0.21 4.79 -18.69
N GLY A 182 -0.88 3.94 -19.46
CA GLY A 182 -1.86 4.39 -20.47
C GLY A 182 -3.09 5.05 -19.83
N VAL A 183 -3.62 4.46 -18.76
CA VAL A 183 -4.73 5.06 -17.98
C VAL A 183 -4.29 6.39 -17.36
N LEU A 184 -3.08 6.45 -16.79
CA LEU A 184 -2.52 7.67 -16.20
C LEU A 184 -2.22 8.76 -17.26
N ALA A 185 -1.92 8.37 -18.49
CA ALA A 185 -1.74 9.27 -19.63
C ALA A 185 -3.07 9.70 -20.28
N GLY A 186 -4.22 9.19 -19.80
CA GLY A 186 -5.54 9.51 -20.32
C GLY A 186 -5.88 8.81 -21.65
N GLU A 187 -5.19 7.72 -21.97
CA GLU A 187 -5.47 6.92 -23.16
C GLU A 187 -6.83 6.20 -23.03
N SER A 188 -7.59 6.17 -24.12
CA SER A 188 -8.81 5.37 -24.20
C SER A 188 -8.44 3.97 -24.69
N VAL A 189 -8.41 3.00 -23.77
CA VAL A 189 -8.12 1.59 -24.04
C VAL A 189 -9.31 0.75 -23.62
N SER A 190 -9.59 -0.34 -24.32
CA SER A 190 -10.63 -1.28 -23.89
C SER A 190 -10.20 -2.04 -22.63
N LEU A 191 -11.16 -2.57 -21.87
CA LEU A 191 -10.87 -3.38 -20.68
C LEU A 191 -9.96 -4.58 -21.00
N ALA A 192 -10.20 -5.25 -22.13
CA ALA A 192 -9.41 -6.41 -22.54
C ALA A 192 -7.95 -6.02 -22.84
N GLU A 193 -7.74 -4.90 -23.54
CA GLU A 193 -6.40 -4.38 -23.83
C GLU A 193 -5.71 -3.91 -22.55
N GLN A 194 -6.43 -3.24 -21.64
CA GLN A 194 -5.89 -2.82 -20.35
C GLN A 194 -5.41 -4.01 -19.51
N LEU A 195 -6.20 -5.09 -19.45
CA LEU A 195 -5.81 -6.32 -18.75
C LEU A 195 -4.60 -7.00 -19.40
N ALA A 196 -4.54 -7.05 -20.74
CA ALA A 196 -3.41 -7.61 -21.47
C ALA A 196 -2.12 -6.82 -21.22
N GLN A 197 -2.17 -5.48 -21.30
CA GLN A 197 -1.04 -4.60 -21.01
C GLN A 197 -0.58 -4.72 -19.56
N TRP A 198 -1.52 -4.84 -18.61
CA TRP A 198 -1.20 -5.03 -17.20
C TRP A 198 -0.40 -6.32 -16.96
N GLU A 199 -0.85 -7.44 -17.54
CA GLU A 199 -0.16 -8.73 -17.41
C GLU A 199 1.19 -8.74 -18.15
N GLU A 200 1.28 -8.13 -19.34
CA GLU A 200 2.55 -7.99 -20.08
C GLU A 200 3.60 -7.25 -19.26
N ARG A 201 3.25 -6.08 -18.71
CA ARG A 201 4.17 -5.26 -17.91
C ARG A 201 4.56 -5.94 -16.60
N LYS A 202 3.63 -6.64 -15.96
CA LYS A 202 3.88 -7.46 -14.77
C LYS A 202 4.85 -8.62 -15.05
N LEU A 203 4.79 -9.22 -16.25
CA LEU A 203 5.74 -10.26 -16.64
C LEU A 203 7.14 -9.69 -16.91
N ALA A 204 7.22 -8.51 -17.53
CA ALA A 204 8.48 -7.84 -17.85
C ALA A 204 9.27 -7.35 -16.62
N GLU A 205 8.59 -7.05 -15.51
CA GLU A 205 9.21 -6.58 -14.25
C GLU A 205 10.04 -7.66 -13.52
N LYS A 206 9.86 -8.94 -13.84
CA LYS A 206 10.44 -10.05 -13.08
C LYS A 206 11.43 -10.84 -13.92
N VAL A 207 12.73 -10.67 -13.65
CA VAL A 207 13.73 -11.67 -14.06
C VAL A 207 13.54 -12.89 -13.18
N ARG A 208 13.02 -13.96 -13.76
CA ARG A 208 12.80 -15.23 -13.08
C ARG A 208 13.65 -16.29 -13.74
N ASP A 209 14.29 -17.11 -12.93
CA ASP A 209 14.95 -18.29 -13.45
C ASP A 209 13.86 -19.30 -13.80
N SER A 210 12.93 -19.57 -12.88
CA SER A 210 11.82 -20.52 -13.03
C SER A 210 10.45 -19.86 -13.23
N CYS A 211 9.55 -20.52 -13.98
CA CYS A 211 8.15 -20.12 -14.03
C CYS A 211 7.45 -20.21 -12.66
N MET A 212 8.00 -21.02 -11.74
CA MET A 212 7.55 -21.23 -10.37
C MET A 212 8.14 -20.25 -9.34
N ASP A 213 8.98 -19.32 -9.78
CA ASP A 213 9.52 -18.28 -8.90
C ASP A 213 8.42 -17.27 -8.51
N ASP A 214 8.56 -16.75 -7.29
CA ASP A 214 7.63 -15.83 -6.64
C ASP A 214 6.19 -16.33 -6.52
N VAL A 215 5.96 -17.64 -6.54
CA VAL A 215 4.65 -18.21 -6.20
C VAL A 215 4.53 -18.24 -4.67
N PRO A 216 3.57 -17.52 -4.05
CA PRO A 216 3.43 -17.50 -2.60
C PRO A 216 2.91 -18.85 -2.09
N THR A 217 3.79 -19.68 -1.55
CA THR A 217 3.48 -21.07 -1.12
C THR A 217 2.63 -21.16 0.15
N GLY A 218 2.50 -20.06 0.89
CA GLY A 218 1.67 -19.98 2.10
C GLY A 218 0.15 -19.88 1.85
N GLN A 219 -0.29 -19.73 0.59
CA GLN A 219 -1.72 -19.68 0.26
C GLN A 219 -2.41 -21.04 0.47
N PRO A 220 -3.74 -21.07 0.74
CA PRO A 220 -4.53 -22.30 0.78
C PRO A 220 -4.28 -23.20 -0.44
N ALA A 221 -4.34 -24.51 -0.26
CA ALA A 221 -3.80 -25.46 -1.24
C ALA A 221 -4.47 -25.34 -2.61
N LEU A 222 -5.78 -25.09 -2.63
CA LEU A 222 -6.53 -24.85 -3.87
C LEU A 222 -6.03 -23.61 -4.64
N ALA A 223 -5.88 -22.48 -3.94
CA ALA A 223 -5.38 -21.25 -4.54
C ALA A 223 -3.93 -21.38 -5.02
N LEU A 224 -3.09 -22.06 -4.23
CA LEU A 224 -1.72 -22.37 -4.61
C LEU A 224 -1.69 -23.26 -5.87
N THR A 225 -2.47 -24.33 -5.91
CA THR A 225 -2.55 -25.27 -7.04
C THR A 225 -2.97 -24.53 -8.30
N GLN A 226 -4.07 -23.77 -8.23
CA GLN A 226 -4.55 -22.99 -9.37
C GLN A 226 -3.47 -22.05 -9.87
N LYS A 227 -2.75 -21.36 -8.96
CA LYS A 227 -1.68 -20.45 -9.35
C LYS A 227 -0.51 -21.14 -10.04
N VAL A 228 -0.12 -22.30 -9.54
CA VAL A 228 0.94 -23.13 -10.11
C VAL A 228 0.56 -23.63 -11.49
N LEU A 229 -0.69 -24.08 -11.68
CA LEU A 229 -1.20 -24.51 -12.99
C LEU A 229 -1.26 -23.35 -14.00
N GLU A 230 -1.70 -22.16 -13.59
CA GLU A 230 -1.65 -20.95 -14.43
C GLU A 230 -0.22 -20.63 -14.90
N ARG A 231 0.77 -20.75 -14.00
CA ARG A 231 2.19 -20.52 -14.33
C ARG A 231 2.74 -21.57 -15.27
N ALA A 232 2.43 -22.85 -15.03
CA ALA A 232 2.84 -23.94 -15.88
C ALA A 232 2.28 -23.79 -17.30
N ALA A 233 0.98 -23.50 -17.43
CA ALA A 233 0.32 -23.27 -18.70
C ALA A 233 0.93 -22.05 -19.44
N GLY A 234 1.17 -20.94 -18.73
CA GLY A 234 1.83 -19.77 -19.30
C GLY A 234 3.27 -20.01 -19.75
N ALA A 235 3.95 -21.01 -19.20
CA ALA A 235 5.30 -21.45 -19.61
C ALA A 235 5.28 -22.49 -20.73
N GLY A 236 4.09 -22.85 -21.26
CA GLY A 236 3.93 -23.82 -22.34
C GLY A 236 4.08 -25.28 -21.91
N LEU A 237 3.93 -25.58 -20.61
CA LEU A 237 3.95 -26.96 -20.13
C LEU A 237 2.77 -27.76 -20.74
N PRO A 238 3.03 -28.91 -21.38
CA PRO A 238 1.96 -29.78 -21.88
C PRO A 238 1.05 -30.30 -20.76
N ASP A 239 -0.27 -30.30 -21.00
CA ASP A 239 -1.28 -30.69 -20.01
C ASP A 239 -1.13 -32.16 -19.56
N GLU A 240 -0.65 -33.03 -20.43
CA GLU A 240 -0.40 -34.45 -20.10
C GLU A 240 0.68 -34.65 -19.02
N LEU A 241 1.55 -33.66 -18.77
CA LEU A 241 2.58 -33.72 -17.74
C LEU A 241 2.09 -33.28 -16.35
N ILE A 242 0.85 -32.78 -16.27
CA ILE A 242 0.23 -32.36 -15.01
C ILE A 242 -0.37 -33.60 -14.32
N PRO A 243 0.05 -33.92 -13.08
CA PRO A 243 -0.48 -35.07 -12.34
C PRO A 243 -1.97 -34.94 -12.02
N ASP A 244 -2.71 -36.05 -12.08
CA ASP A 244 -4.14 -36.07 -11.74
C ASP A 244 -4.42 -35.72 -10.28
N THR A 245 -3.43 -35.88 -9.39
CA THR A 245 -3.51 -35.45 -7.99
C THR A 245 -3.69 -33.95 -7.82
N LEU A 246 -3.39 -33.15 -8.84
CA LEU A 246 -3.64 -31.70 -8.87
C LEU A 246 -5.00 -31.35 -9.49
N ARG A 247 -5.70 -32.31 -10.09
CA ARG A 247 -6.98 -32.12 -10.78
C ARG A 247 -8.18 -32.52 -9.94
N GLU A 248 -8.00 -33.46 -9.01
CA GLU A 248 -9.08 -33.98 -8.17
C GLU A 248 -8.80 -33.76 -6.68
N VAL A 249 -9.74 -33.14 -5.97
CA VAL A 249 -9.68 -32.99 -4.51
C VAL A 249 -10.80 -33.81 -3.88
N ARG A 250 -10.42 -34.73 -3.00
CA ARG A 250 -11.36 -35.57 -2.25
C ARG A 250 -11.44 -35.10 -0.81
N ILE A 251 -12.64 -34.76 -0.38
CA ILE A 251 -12.92 -34.33 1.00
C ILE A 251 -13.64 -35.47 1.71
N GLY A 252 -13.11 -35.89 2.85
CA GLY A 252 -13.65 -36.95 3.69
C GLY A 252 -13.24 -36.77 5.15
N PRO A 253 -13.97 -37.39 6.10
CA PRO A 253 -13.76 -37.17 7.53
C PRO A 253 -12.34 -37.55 8.00
N ASP A 254 -11.70 -38.51 7.33
CA ASP A 254 -10.34 -38.99 7.66
C ASP A 254 -9.30 -38.53 6.62
N THR A 255 -9.61 -37.49 5.83
CA THR A 255 -8.75 -36.99 4.74
C THR A 255 -8.34 -35.55 5.00
N ASP A 256 -7.05 -35.34 5.20
CA ASP A 256 -6.46 -34.01 5.23
C ASP A 256 -6.24 -33.50 3.79
N ALA A 257 -7.35 -33.12 3.14
CA ALA A 257 -7.35 -32.72 1.74
C ALA A 257 -6.44 -31.50 1.47
N GLU A 258 -6.36 -30.57 2.43
CA GLU A 258 -5.52 -29.38 2.36
C GLU A 258 -4.03 -29.78 2.31
N ASN A 259 -3.55 -30.59 3.25
CA ASN A 259 -2.14 -30.98 3.27
C ASN A 259 -1.78 -31.93 2.13
N LEU A 260 -2.69 -32.81 1.71
CA LEU A 260 -2.47 -33.70 0.57
C LEU A 260 -2.28 -32.90 -0.72
N LEU A 261 -3.20 -31.98 -1.03
CA LEU A 261 -3.12 -31.16 -2.24
C LEU A 261 -1.91 -30.23 -2.19
N ARG A 262 -1.62 -29.64 -1.02
CA ARG A 262 -0.44 -28.80 -0.82
C ARG A 262 0.85 -29.57 -1.10
N THR A 263 0.98 -30.76 -0.54
CA THR A 263 2.16 -31.61 -0.74
C THR A 263 2.34 -31.96 -2.21
N ALA A 264 1.27 -32.37 -2.89
CA ALA A 264 1.29 -32.66 -4.31
C ALA A 264 1.72 -31.42 -5.14
N THR A 265 1.21 -30.25 -4.78
CA THR A 265 1.50 -28.99 -5.47
C THR A 265 2.96 -28.57 -5.33
N LEU A 266 3.51 -28.66 -4.11
CA LEU A 266 4.92 -28.33 -3.86
C LEU A 266 5.85 -29.32 -4.58
N ALA A 267 5.53 -30.61 -4.55
CA ALA A 267 6.30 -31.63 -5.29
C ALA A 267 6.26 -31.38 -6.81
N PHE A 268 5.11 -30.94 -7.34
CA PHE A 268 5.00 -30.56 -8.75
C PHE A 268 5.82 -29.31 -9.09
N MET A 269 5.83 -28.29 -8.22
CA MET A 269 6.70 -27.12 -8.39
C MET A 269 8.18 -27.53 -8.47
N ASP A 270 8.62 -28.46 -7.63
CA ASP A 270 10.00 -28.96 -7.64
C ASP A 270 10.30 -29.79 -8.90
N THR A 271 9.32 -30.59 -9.37
CA THR A 271 9.41 -31.32 -10.64
C THR A 271 9.60 -30.37 -11.82
N VAL A 272 8.81 -29.29 -11.87
CA VAL A 272 8.93 -28.25 -12.92
C VAL A 272 10.30 -27.58 -12.86
N ARG A 273 10.77 -27.17 -11.67
CA ARG A 273 12.11 -26.56 -11.52
C ARG A 273 13.22 -27.49 -12.00
N ALA A 274 13.14 -28.78 -11.67
CA ALA A 274 14.11 -29.78 -12.10
C ALA A 274 14.11 -29.95 -13.62
N ALA A 275 12.93 -30.02 -14.25
CA ALA A 275 12.80 -30.11 -15.70
C ALA A 275 13.37 -28.86 -16.40
N GLU A 276 13.07 -27.65 -15.92
CA GLU A 276 13.65 -26.44 -16.48
C GLU A 276 15.18 -26.39 -16.33
N GLN A 277 15.71 -26.83 -15.19
CA GLN A 277 17.16 -26.93 -14.98
C GLN A 277 17.80 -27.91 -15.96
N ALA A 278 17.16 -29.06 -16.21
CA ALA A 278 17.62 -30.03 -17.20
C ALA A 278 17.60 -29.47 -18.64
N VAL A 279 16.55 -28.73 -19.01
CA VAL A 279 16.48 -28.02 -20.32
C VAL A 279 17.59 -26.98 -20.43
N ARG A 280 17.79 -26.14 -19.40
CA ARG A 280 18.88 -25.14 -19.39
C ARG A 280 20.26 -25.81 -19.52
N ALA A 281 20.49 -26.90 -18.81
CA ALA A 281 21.73 -27.67 -18.90
C ALA A 281 21.94 -28.26 -20.31
N ALA A 282 20.88 -28.77 -20.95
CA ALA A 282 20.93 -29.33 -22.30
C ALA A 282 21.16 -28.26 -23.39
N ARG A 283 20.62 -27.05 -23.20
CA ARG A 283 20.83 -25.90 -24.11
C ARG A 283 22.26 -25.34 -24.07
N GLY A 284 23.04 -25.68 -23.04
CA GLY A 284 24.42 -25.24 -22.87
C GLY A 284 24.55 -23.83 -22.29
N SER A 285 25.66 -23.59 -21.60
CA SER A 285 26.08 -22.33 -20.96
C SER A 285 26.50 -21.26 -21.99
N ASP A 286 25.63 -20.89 -22.92
CA ASP A 286 25.95 -19.91 -23.97
C ASP A 286 25.14 -18.61 -23.80
N THR A 287 25.16 -18.02 -22.60
CA THR A 287 24.88 -16.59 -22.40
C THR A 287 25.52 -16.06 -21.11
N ILE A 288 26.80 -15.69 -21.17
CA ILE A 288 27.28 -14.53 -20.41
C ILE A 288 26.80 -13.31 -21.21
N GLY A 289 25.57 -12.86 -20.96
CA GLY A 289 24.99 -11.72 -21.67
C GLY A 289 23.47 -11.71 -21.57
N SER A 290 22.92 -10.52 -21.28
CA SER A 290 21.54 -10.23 -20.84
C SER A 290 20.44 -10.54 -21.87
N THR A 291 20.34 -11.77 -22.37
CA THR A 291 19.22 -12.21 -23.20
C THR A 291 18.25 -12.97 -22.31
N PRO A 292 16.95 -12.60 -22.25
CA PRO A 292 15.98 -13.38 -21.49
C PRO A 292 15.96 -14.84 -21.99
N PRO A 293 15.81 -15.82 -21.09
CA PRO A 293 15.81 -17.23 -21.47
C PRO A 293 14.73 -17.48 -22.53
N GLN A 294 15.08 -18.17 -23.61
CA GLN A 294 14.10 -18.55 -24.63
C GLN A 294 13.01 -19.43 -24.01
N PRO A 295 11.73 -19.28 -24.42
CA PRO A 295 10.66 -20.14 -23.95
C PRO A 295 11.01 -21.63 -24.15
N ILE A 296 10.59 -22.49 -23.21
CA ILE A 296 10.77 -23.94 -23.33
C ILE A 296 9.65 -24.49 -24.23
N GLY A 297 10.02 -25.19 -25.30
CA GLY A 297 9.07 -25.83 -26.20
C GLY A 297 8.44 -27.09 -25.60
N ALA A 298 7.26 -27.48 -26.09
CA ALA A 298 6.56 -28.68 -25.62
C ALA A 298 7.41 -29.97 -25.74
N ASP A 299 8.22 -30.10 -26.79
CA ASP A 299 9.09 -31.27 -26.97
C ASP A 299 10.28 -31.27 -26.02
N GLU A 300 10.81 -30.10 -25.66
CA GLU A 300 11.87 -29.98 -24.65
C GLU A 300 11.33 -30.32 -23.26
N TRP A 301 10.12 -29.86 -22.93
CA TRP A 301 9.43 -30.28 -21.71
C TRP A 301 9.33 -31.80 -21.63
N ARG A 302 8.84 -32.46 -22.70
CA ARG A 302 8.72 -33.93 -22.74
C ARG A 302 10.06 -34.65 -22.63
N ALA A 303 11.09 -34.15 -23.32
CA ALA A 303 12.41 -34.79 -23.35
C ALA A 303 13.14 -34.74 -22.01
N HIS A 304 12.85 -33.72 -21.19
CA HIS A 304 13.54 -33.45 -19.93
C HIS A 304 12.64 -33.57 -18.69
N TRP A 305 11.42 -34.06 -18.85
CA TRP A 305 10.52 -34.31 -17.72
C TRP A 305 11.04 -35.50 -16.87
N PRO A 306 11.07 -35.39 -15.53
CA PRO A 306 11.42 -36.50 -14.66
C PRO A 306 10.51 -37.71 -14.91
N ALA A 307 11.14 -38.89 -15.03
CA ALA A 307 10.45 -40.17 -15.23
C ALA A 307 9.69 -40.64 -13.98
#